data_AF-A0A7J4R043-F1
#
_entry.id   AF-A0A7J4R043-F1
#
_cell.length_a   1.000
_cell.length_b   1.000
_cell.length_c   1.000
_cell.angle_alpha   90.00
_cell.angle_beta   90.00
_cell.angle_gamma   90.00
#
_symmetry.space_group_name_H-M   'P 1'
#
loop_
_entity.id
_entity.type
_entity.pdbx_description
1 polymer ?
#
loop_
_entity_poly.entity_id
_entity_poly.type
_entity_poly.pdbx_seq_one_letter_code
_entity_poly.pdbx_strand_id
1 'polypeptide(L)' 'YASHLYKISRRHRIRFSIQTKEVVCRKCSTLLVQGATSRVRLRNGMKIVHCLQCGDIRRIPYKHNRRVLT' A
#
# COMPACT_ATOMS: atom_id res chain seq x y z
N TYR A 1 -1.41 -9.83 13.23
CA TYR A 1 -1.12 -10.52 11.95
C TYR A 1 -0.09 -9.82 11.08
N ALA A 2 -0.33 -8.60 10.57
CA ALA A 2 0.59 -7.98 9.59
C ALA A 2 1.99 -7.60 10.11
N SER A 3 2.19 -7.49 11.43
CA SER A 3 3.53 -7.37 12.05
C SER A 3 4.40 -8.62 11.86
N HIS A 4 3.81 -9.82 11.79
CA HIS A 4 4.54 -11.07 11.62
C HIS A 4 5.11 -11.20 10.20
N LEU A 5 4.40 -10.70 9.18
CA LEU A 5 4.89 -10.63 7.80
C LEU A 5 6.26 -9.95 7.75
N TYR A 6 6.37 -8.78 8.38
CA TYR A 6 7.62 -8.02 8.42
C TYR A 6 8.73 -8.73 9.20
N LYS A 7 8.39 -9.43 10.29
CA LYS A 7 9.37 -10.23 11.05
C LYS A 7 9.95 -11.37 10.21
N ILE A 8 9.10 -12.12 9.51
CA ILE A 8 9.51 -13.23 8.63
C ILE A 8 10.34 -12.70 7.46
N SER A 9 9.87 -11.66 6.77
CA SER A 9 10.59 -11.05 5.65
C SER A 9 12.00 -10.60 6.05
N ARG A 10 12.16 -9.94 7.19
CA ARG A 10 13.48 -9.53 7.69
C ARG A 10 14.36 -10.72 8.05
N ARG A 11 13.83 -11.70 8.79
CA ARG A 11 14.57 -12.90 9.22
C ARG A 11 15.14 -13.66 8.02
N HIS A 12 14.32 -13.86 6.99
CA HIS A 12 14.69 -14.63 5.80
C HIS A 12 15.22 -13.78 4.64
N ARG A 13 15.37 -12.46 4.83
CA ARG A 13 15.76 -11.49 3.78
C ARG A 13 14.90 -11.58 2.51
N ILE A 14 13.62 -11.90 2.66
CA ILE A 14 12.65 -12.04 1.56
C ILE A 14 12.06 -10.68 1.21
N ARG A 15 12.13 -10.28 -0.06
CA ARG A 15 11.52 -9.04 -0.55
C ARG A 15 10.00 -9.23 -0.71
N PHE A 16 9.20 -8.33 -0.15
CA PHE A 16 7.75 -8.37 -0.39
C PHE A 16 7.41 -8.08 -1.84
N SER A 17 6.38 -8.78 -2.34
CA SER A 17 5.72 -8.47 -3.60
C SER A 17 5.10 -7.07 -3.56
N ILE A 18 4.85 -6.51 -4.73
CA ILE A 18 4.24 -5.17 -4.86
C ILE A 18 2.85 -5.17 -4.21
N GLN A 19 2.05 -6.22 -4.43
CA GLN A 19 0.71 -6.38 -3.86
C GLN A 19 0.74 -6.37 -2.33
N THR A 20 1.65 -7.13 -1.70
CA THR A 20 1.75 -7.17 -0.23
C THR A 20 2.18 -5.82 0.35
N LYS A 21 3.10 -5.12 -0.34
CA LYS A 21 3.48 -3.75 0.05
C LYS A 21 2.30 -2.80 -0.04
N GLU A 22 1.36 -3.02 -0.95
CA GLU A 22 0.22 -2.14 -1.12
C GLU A 22 -0.82 -2.26 -0.01
N VAL A 23 -1.06 -3.46 0.49
CA VAL A 23 -2.13 -3.76 1.46
C VAL A 23 -1.72 -3.60 2.93
N VAL A 24 -0.44 -3.33 3.22
CA VAL A 24 0.05 -3.14 4.60
C VAL A 24 0.67 -1.75 4.78
N CYS A 25 0.33 -1.09 5.88
CA CYS A 25 0.98 0.15 6.30
C CYS A 25 2.41 -0.15 6.76
N ARG A 26 3.39 0.60 6.25
CA ARG A 26 4.81 0.40 6.61
C ARG A 26 5.15 0.89 8.01
N LYS A 27 4.38 1.85 8.53
CA LYS A 27 4.60 2.47 9.84
C LYS A 27 4.01 1.64 10.97
N CYS A 28 2.69 1.43 10.98
CA CYS A 28 1.99 0.74 12.07
C CYS A 28 1.72 -0.75 11.79
N SER A 29 2.10 -1.26 10.61
CA SER A 29 1.83 -2.66 10.20
C SER A 29 0.34 -3.02 10.22
N THR A 30 -0.58 -2.07 10.10
CA THR A 30 -2.01 -2.34 9.97
C THR A 30 -2.38 -2.71 8.53
N LEU A 31 -3.35 -3.60 8.36
CA LEU A 31 -3.94 -3.91 7.06
C LEU A 31 -4.73 -2.70 6.55
N LEU A 32 -4.45 -2.32 5.31
CA LEU A 32 -5.10 -1.21 4.60
C LEU A 32 -6.27 -1.75 3.79
N VAL A 33 -7.46 -1.62 4.35
CA VAL A 33 -8.74 -1.92 3.69
C VAL A 33 -9.35 -0.60 3.25
N GLN A 34 -9.74 -0.50 1.98
CA GLN A 34 -10.31 0.72 1.42
C GLN A 34 -11.66 1.01 2.09
N GLY A 35 -11.88 2.25 2.53
CA GLY A 35 -13.11 2.66 3.20
C GLY A 35 -13.15 2.39 4.71
N ALA A 36 -12.45 1.35 5.19
CA ALA A 36 -12.42 1.01 6.62
C ALA A 36 -11.19 1.59 7.34
N THR A 37 -9.98 1.14 6.97
CA THR A 37 -8.72 1.52 7.65
C THR A 37 -7.81 2.38 6.78
N SER A 38 -8.20 2.58 5.52
CA SER A 38 -7.45 3.38 4.57
C SER A 38 -8.36 4.22 3.68
N ARG A 39 -7.85 5.39 3.29
CA ARG A 39 -8.47 6.29 2.32
C ARG A 39 -7.57 6.37 1.10
N VAL A 40 -8.08 5.98 -0.07
CA VAL A 40 -7.35 6.02 -1.33
C VAL A 40 -7.87 7.18 -2.18
N ARG A 41 -6.95 7.99 -2.73
CA ARG A 41 -7.26 9.08 -3.67
C ARG A 41 -6.40 8.92 -4.92
N LEU A 42 -6.98 9.26 -6.08
CA LEU A 42 -6.26 9.38 -7.33
C LEU A 42 -6.15 10.88 -7.66
N ARG A 43 -4.93 11.42 -7.74
CA ARG A 43 -4.68 12.83 -8.04
C ARG A 43 -3.35 12.99 -8.77
N ASN A 44 -3.33 13.82 -9.82
CA ASN A 44 -2.11 14.17 -10.57
C ASN A 44 -1.29 12.94 -11.03
N GLY A 45 -1.96 11.89 -11.53
CA GLY A 45 -1.28 10.66 -11.94
C GLY A 45 -0.70 9.83 -10.79
N MET A 46 -1.12 10.08 -9.55
CA MET A 46 -0.68 9.35 -8.36
C MET A 46 -1.85 8.70 -7.63
N LYS A 47 -1.61 7.47 -7.14
CA LYS A 47 -2.42 6.80 -6.13
C LYS A 47 -1.89 7.15 -4.75
N ILE A 48 -2.66 7.95 -4.02
CA ILE A 48 -2.36 8.42 -2.67
C ILE A 48 -3.15 7.54 -1.69
N VAL A 49 -2.45 6.77 -0.86
CA VAL A 49 -3.03 5.89 0.16
C VAL A 49 -2.75 6.49 1.53
N HIS A 50 -3.80 6.84 2.25
CA HIS A 50 -3.74 7.39 3.60
C HIS A 50 -4.18 6.34 4.61
N CYS A 51 -3.34 6.02 5.59
CA CYS A 51 -3.69 5.14 6.69
C CYS A 51 -4.52 5.92 7.72
N LEU A 52 -5.74 5.48 8.00
CA LEU A 52 -6.62 6.13 8.97
C LEU A 52 -6.25 5.79 10.43
N GLN A 53 -5.35 4.84 10.64
CA GLN A 53 -4.93 4.38 11.97
C GLN A 53 -3.72 5.15 12.50
N CYS A 54 -2.72 5.44 11.66
CA CYS A 54 -1.49 6.13 12.07
C CYS A 54 -1.18 7.41 11.30
N GLY A 55 -2.02 7.78 10.31
CA GLY A 55 -1.85 8.98 9.49
C GLY A 55 -0.78 8.89 8.40
N ASP A 56 -0.13 7.74 8.22
CA ASP A 56 0.90 7.58 7.18
C ASP A 56 0.34 7.76 5.77
N ILE A 57 1.05 8.52 4.92
CA ILE A 57 0.63 8.85 3.55
C ILE A 57 1.63 8.30 2.56
N ARG A 58 1.17 7.38 1.72
CA ARG A 58 1.98 6.81 0.65
C ARG A 58 1.51 7.28 -0.70
N ARG A 59 2.44 7.74 -1.54
CA ARG A 59 2.19 8.16 -2.93
C ARG A 59 2.83 7.13 -3.86
N ILE A 60 2.02 6.55 -4.75
CA ILE A 60 2.46 5.56 -5.72
C ILE A 60 2.14 6.14 -7.10
N PRO A 61 3.11 6.24 -8.02
CA PRO A 61 2.83 6.61 -9.41
C PRO A 61 1.78 5.66 -10.01
N TYR A 62 0.69 6.23 -10.49
CA TYR A 62 -0.36 5.45 -11.15
C TYR A 62 0.02 5.32 -12.61
N LYS A 63 0.66 4.20 -12.97
CA LYS A 63 0.98 3.89 -14.37
C LYS A 63 -0.32 3.69 -15.13
N HIS A 64 -0.74 4.70 -15.88
CA HIS A 64 -1.84 4.59 -16.81
C HIS A 64 -1.39 3.65 -17.93
N ASN A 65 -1.78 2.37 -17.86
CA ASN A 65 -1.66 1.51 -19.02
C ASN A 65 -2.77 1.96 -19.98
N ARG A 66 -2.47 2.94 -20.84
CA ARG A 66 -3.38 3.37 -21.92
C ARG A 66 -3.51 2.21 -22.91
N ARG A 67 -4.38 1.26 -22.61
CA ARG A 67 -5.18 0.64 -23.68
C ARG A 67 -6.39 1.53 -23.81
N VAL A 68 -6.24 2.63 -24.54
CA VAL A 68 -7.38 3.28 -25.15
C VAL A 68 -7.92 2.21 -26.10
N LEU A 69 -8.99 1.53 -25.70
CA LEU A 69 -9.82 0.85 -26.69
C LEU A 69 -10.43 2.01 -27.49
N THR A 70 -10.07 2.00 -28.77
CA THR A 70 -10.52 2.86 -29.87
C THR A 70 -11.92 3.42 -29.70
#